data_AF-A0A356FY90-F1
#
_entry.id   AF-A0A356FY90-F1
#
_cell.length_a   1.000
_cell.length_b   1.000
_cell.length_c   1.000
_cell.angle_alpha   90.00
_cell.angle_beta   90.00
_cell.angle_gamma   90.00
#
_symmetry.space_group_name_H-M   'P 1'
#
loop_
_entity.id
_entity.type
_entity.pdbx_description
1 polymer ?
#
loop_
_entity_poly.entity_id
_entity_poly.type
_entity_poly.pdbx_seq_one_letter_code
_entity_poly.pdbx_strand_id
1 'polypeptide(L)'
;MFFVKLRNFIDFVFVLIKIPAAVAAVLLLPALLKTFKHYGLLGADKLNLYNLLYFAGGAVAMAALRIGMRIRRGVAETFEHELTHILFALLTFHPVQSMSINDGGGGNMSFRGKGNWLIALAPYFFPLASAAVMVFTVAYGRVTGLLPDGLLVGLGLAFGYDACAFVEQIHPRQTDFKVAG
;
A
#
# COMPACT_ATOMS: atom_id res chain seq x y z
N MET A 1 27.59 8.27 -13.85
CA MET A 1 27.38 7.23 -14.89
C MET A 1 26.86 5.90 -14.33
N PHE A 2 27.37 5.42 -13.18
CA PHE A 2 26.93 4.16 -12.55
C PHE A 2 25.42 4.10 -12.26
N PHE A 3 24.87 5.08 -11.52
CA PHE A 3 23.44 5.12 -11.18
C PHE A 3 22.50 5.11 -12.40
N VAL A 4 22.90 5.73 -13.51
CA VAL A 4 22.12 5.72 -14.75
C VAL A 4 22.10 4.32 -15.37
N LYS A 5 23.24 3.62 -15.40
CA LYS A 5 23.31 2.24 -15.89
C LYS A 5 22.51 1.28 -14.99
N LEU A 6 22.62 1.43 -13.67
CA LEU A 6 21.89 0.63 -12.70
C LEU A 6 20.37 0.78 -12.89
N ARG A 7 19.88 2.01 -12.96
CA ARG A 7 18.46 2.30 -13.19
C ARG A 7 17.97 1.70 -14.50
N ASN A 8 18.69 1.90 -15.60
CA ASN A 8 18.29 1.36 -16.90
C ASN A 8 18.26 -0.18 -16.90
N PHE A 9 19.18 -0.82 -16.17
CA PHE A 9 19.16 -2.27 -15.97
C PHE A 9 17.94 -2.71 -15.15
N ILE A 10 17.62 -2.01 -14.07
CA ILE A 10 16.44 -2.28 -13.25
C ILE A 10 15.15 -2.13 -14.08
N ASP A 11 15.03 -1.07 -14.87
CA ASP A 11 13.87 -0.85 -15.74
C ASP A 11 13.72 -2.00 -16.75
N PHE A 12 14.83 -2.47 -17.34
CA PHE A 12 14.83 -3.62 -18.23
C PHE A 12 14.36 -4.90 -17.52
N VAL A 13 14.85 -5.18 -16.32
CA VAL A 13 14.39 -6.32 -15.51
C VAL A 13 12.89 -6.22 -15.23
N PHE A 14 12.39 -5.05 -14.83
CA PHE A 14 10.97 -4.85 -14.57
C PHE A 14 10.11 -5.06 -15.82
N VAL A 15 10.57 -4.61 -16.99
CA VAL A 15 9.88 -4.90 -18.26
C VAL A 15 9.77 -6.42 -18.48
N LEU A 16 10.85 -7.18 -18.28
CA LEU A 16 10.86 -8.63 -18.48
C LEU A 16 9.92 -9.37 -17.51
N ILE A 17 9.92 -8.97 -16.23
CA ILE A 17 9.13 -9.67 -15.21
C ILE A 17 7.68 -9.19 -15.13
N LYS A 18 7.27 -8.15 -15.86
CA LYS A 18 5.91 -7.59 -15.81
C LYS A 18 4.83 -8.66 -15.99
N ILE A 19 4.87 -9.39 -17.12
CA ILE A 19 3.87 -10.41 -17.44
C ILE A 19 3.99 -11.62 -16.50
N PRO A 20 5.19 -12.18 -16.24
CA PRO A 20 5.34 -13.24 -15.24
C PRO A 20 4.79 -12.85 -13.86
N ALA A 21 5.03 -11.63 -13.39
CA ALA A 21 4.52 -11.15 -12.10
C ALA A 21 2.99 -11.04 -12.10
N ALA A 22 2.39 -10.51 -13.18
CA ALA A 22 0.93 -10.45 -13.31
C ALA A 22 0.28 -11.85 -13.33
N VAL A 23 0.86 -12.78 -14.09
CA VAL A 23 0.39 -14.18 -14.13
C VAL A 23 0.54 -14.83 -12.75
N ALA A 24 1.68 -14.65 -12.09
CA ALA A 24 1.90 -15.17 -10.74
C ALA A 24 0.87 -14.60 -9.75
N ALA A 25 0.58 -13.31 -9.79
CA ALA A 25 -0.41 -12.68 -8.92
C ALA A 25 -1.80 -13.34 -9.08
N VAL A 26 -2.22 -13.61 -10.32
CA VAL A 26 -3.49 -14.31 -10.60
C VAL A 26 -3.46 -15.76 -10.13
N LEU A 27 -2.39 -16.50 -10.43
CA LEU A 27 -2.23 -17.91 -10.04
C LEU A 27 -2.13 -18.10 -8.52
N LEU A 28 -1.70 -17.06 -7.79
CA LEU A 28 -1.63 -17.07 -6.34
C LEU A 28 -2.98 -16.76 -5.67
N LEU A 29 -4.01 -16.28 -6.39
CA LEU A 29 -5.32 -15.99 -5.80
C LEU A 29 -5.96 -17.21 -5.10
N PRO A 30 -5.97 -18.44 -5.68
CA PRO A 30 -6.49 -19.61 -4.99
C PRO A 30 -5.66 -19.97 -3.74
N ALA A 31 -4.34 -19.77 -3.79
CA ALA A 31 -3.47 -19.99 -2.63
C ALA A 31 -3.78 -18.98 -1.52
N LEU A 32 -3.94 -17.70 -1.86
CA LEU A 32 -4.36 -16.65 -0.94
C LEU A 32 -5.70 -17.00 -0.28
N LEU A 33 -6.70 -17.43 -1.05
CA LEU A 33 -8.00 -17.84 -0.53
C LEU A 33 -7.90 -19.08 0.38
N LYS A 34 -7.11 -20.08 0.00
CA LYS A 34 -6.87 -21.27 0.82
C LYS A 34 -6.17 -20.90 2.13
N THR A 35 -5.16 -20.05 2.08
CA THR A 35 -4.43 -19.55 3.24
C THR A 35 -5.36 -18.76 4.16
N PHE A 36 -6.16 -17.84 3.60
CA PHE A 36 -7.13 -17.07 4.38
C PHE A 36 -8.17 -17.98 5.03
N LYS A 37 -8.70 -18.98 4.32
CA LYS A 37 -9.59 -19.99 4.90
C LYS A 37 -8.88 -20.84 5.94
N HIS A 38 -7.66 -21.29 5.68
CA HIS A 38 -6.92 -22.14 6.60
C HIS A 38 -6.62 -21.41 7.92
N TYR A 39 -6.11 -20.18 7.86
CA TYR A 39 -5.86 -19.36 9.05
C TYR A 39 -7.13 -18.79 9.66
N GLY A 40 -8.21 -18.58 8.90
CA GLY A 40 -9.52 -18.19 9.42
C GLY A 40 -10.24 -19.35 10.13
N LEU A 41 -10.15 -20.57 9.59
CA LEU A 41 -10.76 -21.80 10.14
C LEU A 41 -9.96 -22.37 11.30
N LEU A 42 -8.62 -22.42 11.20
CA LEU A 42 -7.75 -22.67 12.36
C LEU A 42 -7.72 -21.48 13.33
N GLY A 43 -8.19 -20.34 12.87
CA GLY A 43 -8.23 -19.07 13.59
C GLY A 43 -9.23 -19.03 14.72
N ALA A 44 -10.29 -19.84 14.67
CA ALA A 44 -11.16 -19.99 15.83
C ALA A 44 -10.39 -20.50 17.07
N ASP A 45 -9.33 -21.29 16.86
CA ASP A 45 -8.53 -21.88 17.94
C ASP A 45 -7.12 -21.23 18.10
N LYS A 46 -6.55 -20.62 17.04
CA LYS A 46 -5.18 -20.05 17.03
C LYS A 46 -5.08 -18.57 16.65
N LEU A 47 -6.05 -17.98 15.96
CA LEU A 47 -6.09 -16.51 15.85
C LEU A 47 -6.50 -16.03 17.23
N ASN A 48 -5.68 -15.18 17.84
CA ASN A 48 -6.08 -14.55 19.08
C ASN A 48 -7.27 -13.65 18.78
N LEU A 49 -8.48 -14.15 18.99
CA LEU A 49 -9.74 -13.47 18.69
C LEU A 49 -9.75 -12.08 19.32
N TYR A 50 -9.16 -11.95 20.52
CA TYR A 50 -8.92 -10.68 21.18
C TYR A 50 -8.16 -9.70 20.27
N ASN A 51 -6.97 -10.08 19.79
CA ASN A 51 -6.16 -9.23 18.91
C ASN A 51 -6.89 -8.88 17.60
N LEU A 52 -7.61 -9.85 17.03
CA LEU A 52 -8.39 -9.65 15.81
C LEU A 52 -9.54 -8.65 16.04
N LEU A 53 -10.19 -8.69 17.20
CA LEU A 53 -11.26 -7.76 17.55
C LEU A 53 -10.76 -6.32 17.68
N TYR A 54 -9.57 -6.09 18.26
CA TYR A 54 -8.98 -4.74 18.31
C TYR A 54 -8.63 -4.21 16.91
N PHE A 55 -8.00 -5.04 16.09
CA PHE A 55 -7.70 -4.70 14.70
C PHE A 55 -8.99 -4.43 13.90
N ALA A 56 -9.95 -5.35 13.95
CA ALA A 56 -11.24 -5.21 13.26
C ALA A 56 -12.02 -3.99 13.76
N GLY A 57 -11.99 -3.73 15.07
CA GLY A 57 -12.61 -2.56 15.68
C GLY A 57 -12.04 -1.26 15.12
N GLY A 58 -10.72 -1.14 14.99
CA GLY A 58 -10.08 0.00 14.33
C GLY A 58 -10.49 0.13 12.86
N ALA A 59 -10.44 -0.95 12.10
CA ALA A 59 -10.79 -0.94 10.67
C ALA A 59 -12.25 -0.52 10.44
N VAL A 60 -13.18 -1.11 11.19
CA VAL A 60 -14.60 -0.77 11.12
C VAL A 60 -14.86 0.65 11.59
N ALA A 61 -14.21 1.11 12.67
CA ALA A 61 -14.37 2.48 13.15
C ALA A 61 -13.94 3.51 12.10
N MET A 62 -12.80 3.30 11.43
CA MET A 62 -12.33 4.20 10.36
C MET A 62 -13.29 4.19 9.17
N ALA A 63 -13.72 3.01 8.71
CA ALA A 63 -14.66 2.89 7.60
C ALA A 63 -16.01 3.54 7.94
N ALA A 64 -16.54 3.30 9.14
CA ALA A 64 -17.79 3.88 9.62
C ALA A 64 -17.71 5.41 9.74
N LEU A 65 -16.59 5.94 10.25
CA LEU A 65 -16.35 7.38 10.32
C LEU A 65 -16.37 8.01 8.93
N ARG A 66 -15.66 7.41 7.97
CA ARG A 66 -15.56 7.92 6.60
C ARG A 66 -16.89 7.89 5.87
N ILE A 67 -17.62 6.77 5.98
CA ILE A 67 -18.95 6.62 5.36
C ILE A 67 -19.97 7.53 6.04
N GLY A 68 -20.01 7.54 7.38
CA GLY A 68 -20.98 8.28 8.17
C GLY A 68 -20.84 9.80 8.03
N MET A 69 -19.59 10.31 8.04
CA MET A 69 -19.31 11.73 7.84
C MET A 69 -19.21 12.11 6.35
N ARG A 70 -19.36 11.14 5.44
CA ARG A 70 -19.20 11.32 3.99
C ARG A 70 -17.87 12.00 3.61
N ILE A 71 -16.81 11.69 4.37
CA ILE A 71 -15.47 12.18 4.05
C ILE A 71 -15.07 11.53 2.72
N ARG A 72 -14.72 12.39 1.75
CA ARG A 72 -14.15 11.97 0.47
C ARG A 72 -12.64 12.18 0.51
N ARG A 73 -11.95 11.61 -0.49
CA ARG A 73 -10.53 11.81 -0.76
C ARG A 73 -10.11 13.25 -0.53
N GLY A 74 -9.18 13.42 0.39
CA GLY A 74 -8.54 14.69 0.69
C GLY A 74 -7.07 14.71 0.26
N VAL A 75 -6.40 15.71 0.79
CA VAL A 75 -4.96 15.95 0.57
C VAL A 75 -4.12 14.80 1.14
N ALA A 76 -4.54 14.21 2.27
CA ALA A 76 -3.79 13.15 2.93
C ALA A 76 -3.66 11.89 2.06
N GLU A 77 -4.76 11.41 1.48
CA GLU A 77 -4.73 10.25 0.58
C GLU A 77 -3.97 10.55 -0.72
N THR A 78 -4.09 11.77 -1.23
CA THR A 78 -3.35 12.20 -2.41
C THR A 78 -1.84 12.27 -2.10
N PHE A 79 -1.48 12.77 -0.93
CA PHE A 79 -0.10 12.84 -0.45
C PHE A 79 0.51 11.46 -0.31
N GLU A 80 -0.20 10.54 0.33
CA GLU A 80 0.26 9.17 0.51
C GLU A 80 0.41 8.43 -0.82
N HIS A 81 -0.51 8.64 -1.76
CA HIS A 81 -0.44 8.08 -3.10
C HIS A 81 0.87 8.48 -3.80
N GLU A 82 1.16 9.78 -3.83
CA GLU A 82 2.40 10.32 -4.41
C GLU A 82 3.65 9.90 -3.60
N LEU A 83 3.54 9.83 -2.27
CA LEU A 83 4.63 9.36 -1.42
C LEU A 83 4.96 7.89 -1.68
N THR A 84 3.96 7.08 -2.03
CA THR A 84 4.16 5.68 -2.40
C THR A 84 4.89 5.57 -3.73
N HIS A 85 4.59 6.42 -4.72
CA HIS A 85 5.42 6.53 -5.92
C HIS A 85 6.86 6.92 -5.59
N ILE A 86 7.07 7.88 -4.69
CA ILE A 86 8.40 8.31 -4.24
C ILE A 86 9.18 7.15 -3.63
N LEU A 87 8.56 6.39 -2.73
CA LEU A 87 9.19 5.25 -2.09
C LEU A 87 9.70 4.24 -3.14
N PHE A 88 8.84 3.85 -4.08
CA PHE A 88 9.21 2.88 -5.11
C PHE A 88 10.18 3.45 -6.15
N ALA A 89 10.11 4.75 -6.44
CA ALA A 89 11.10 5.43 -7.27
C ALA A 89 12.49 5.34 -6.61
N LEU A 90 12.60 5.66 -5.32
CA LEU A 90 13.86 5.58 -4.58
C LEU A 90 14.39 4.14 -4.50
N LEU A 91 13.53 3.15 -4.22
CA LEU A 91 13.89 1.72 -4.19
C LEU A 91 14.38 1.21 -5.54
N THR A 92 13.92 1.80 -6.65
CA THR A 92 14.35 1.47 -8.01
C THR A 92 15.41 2.44 -8.56
N PHE A 93 16.02 3.24 -7.68
CA PHE A 93 17.10 4.20 -8.00
C PHE A 93 16.72 5.29 -9.02
N HIS A 94 15.47 5.75 -8.96
CA HIS A 94 14.96 6.91 -9.67
C HIS A 94 15.00 8.15 -8.76
N PRO A 95 15.91 9.12 -9.01
CA PRO A 95 15.97 10.34 -8.22
C PRO A 95 14.71 11.19 -8.43
N VAL A 96 13.99 11.47 -7.34
CA VAL A 96 12.82 12.34 -7.32
C VAL A 96 13.23 13.79 -7.56
N GLN A 97 12.46 14.51 -8.39
CA GLN A 97 12.75 15.90 -8.77
C GLN A 97 11.75 16.87 -8.17
N SER A 98 10.47 16.52 -8.17
CA SER A 98 9.42 17.36 -7.60
C SER A 98 8.21 16.53 -7.20
N MET A 99 7.44 17.09 -6.27
CA MET A 99 6.16 16.59 -5.81
C MET A 99 5.25 17.81 -5.59
N SER A 100 4.03 17.75 -6.10
CA SER A 100 3.03 18.79 -5.94
C SER A 100 1.68 18.14 -5.67
N ILE A 101 0.97 18.67 -4.67
CA ILE A 101 -0.36 18.21 -4.29
C ILE A 101 -1.24 19.43 -4.17
N ASN A 102 -2.47 19.29 -4.66
CA ASN A 102 -3.48 20.32 -4.64
C ASN A 102 -4.65 19.88 -3.77
N ASP A 103 -5.24 20.83 -3.05
CA ASP A 103 -6.41 20.61 -2.19
C ASP A 103 -7.63 20.08 -2.96
N GLY A 104 -7.68 20.28 -4.27
CA GLY A 104 -8.70 19.70 -5.16
C GLY A 104 -8.53 18.20 -5.45
N GLY A 105 -7.62 17.51 -4.75
CA GLY A 105 -7.38 16.07 -4.87
C GLY A 105 -6.48 15.67 -6.04
N GLY A 106 -5.76 16.61 -6.65
CA GLY A 106 -4.78 16.32 -7.69
C GLY A 106 -3.37 16.19 -7.09
N GLY A 107 -2.62 15.17 -7.49
CA GLY A 107 -1.21 14.99 -7.17
C GLY A 107 -0.39 14.84 -8.44
N ASN A 108 0.87 15.24 -8.39
CA ASN A 108 1.85 14.87 -9.40
C ASN A 108 3.25 14.78 -8.79
N MET A 109 3.94 13.72 -9.14
CA MET A 109 5.34 13.47 -8.78
C MET A 109 6.17 13.28 -10.06
N SER A 110 7.37 13.84 -10.07
CA SER A 110 8.33 13.62 -11.17
C SER A 110 9.66 13.08 -10.66
N PHE A 111 10.27 12.21 -11.46
CA PHE A 111 11.57 11.60 -11.20
C PHE A 111 12.40 11.55 -12.49
N ARG A 112 13.73 11.40 -12.35
CA ARG A 112 14.60 11.19 -13.51
C ARG A 112 14.57 9.72 -13.94
N GLY A 113 14.41 9.49 -15.23
CA GLY A 113 14.45 8.16 -15.84
C GLY A 113 13.20 7.89 -16.69
N LYS A 114 13.12 6.70 -17.30
CA LYS A 114 11.89 6.27 -17.99
C LYS A 114 10.83 5.81 -16.99
N GLY A 115 11.26 5.29 -15.84
CA GLY A 115 10.37 4.67 -14.86
C GLY A 115 10.01 3.25 -15.28
N ASN A 116 9.19 2.63 -14.44
CA ASN A 116 8.72 1.27 -14.66
C ASN A 116 7.31 1.10 -14.09
N TRP A 117 6.64 0.02 -14.51
CA TRP A 117 5.27 -0.28 -14.10
C TRP A 117 5.14 -0.48 -12.59
N LEU A 118 6.21 -0.89 -11.89
CA LEU A 118 6.17 -1.10 -10.45
C LEU A 118 5.99 0.24 -9.72
N ILE A 119 6.71 1.30 -10.13
CA ILE A 119 6.50 2.65 -9.58
C ILE A 119 5.06 3.09 -9.84
N ALA A 120 4.57 2.95 -11.08
CA ALA A 120 3.23 3.39 -11.46
C ALA A 120 2.12 2.63 -10.69
N LEU A 121 2.27 1.33 -10.48
CA LEU A 121 1.26 0.55 -9.76
C LEU A 121 1.43 0.56 -8.24
N ALA A 122 2.52 1.14 -7.71
CA ALA A 122 2.86 1.10 -6.28
C ALA A 122 1.71 1.49 -5.35
N PRO A 123 0.99 2.61 -5.54
CA PRO A 123 -0.07 3.03 -4.63
C PRO A 123 -1.28 2.09 -4.61
N TYR A 124 -1.43 1.24 -5.63
CA TYR A 124 -2.57 0.33 -5.78
C TYR A 124 -2.33 -1.02 -5.13
N PHE A 125 -1.09 -1.38 -4.79
CA PHE A 125 -0.81 -2.65 -4.11
C PHE A 125 -0.08 -2.48 -2.78
N PHE A 126 0.54 -1.32 -2.53
CA PHE A 126 1.32 -1.09 -1.31
C PHE A 126 0.56 -0.14 -0.37
N PRO A 127 -0.02 -0.66 0.74
CA PRO A 127 -0.75 0.14 1.71
C PRO A 127 0.24 0.85 2.65
N LEU A 128 0.68 2.05 2.28
CA LEU A 128 1.81 2.72 2.93
C LEU A 128 1.53 3.03 4.41
N ALA A 129 0.35 3.55 4.76
CA ALA A 129 -0.02 3.82 6.15
C ALA A 129 -0.06 2.53 6.98
N SER A 130 -0.71 1.47 6.49
CA SER A 130 -0.72 0.17 7.17
C SER A 130 0.68 -0.42 7.33
N ALA A 131 1.52 -0.33 6.30
CA ALA A 131 2.89 -0.83 6.34
C ALA A 131 3.73 -0.07 7.38
N ALA A 132 3.60 1.25 7.46
CA ALA A 132 4.28 2.07 8.45
C ALA A 132 3.87 1.70 9.89
N VAL A 133 2.56 1.59 10.14
CA VAL A 133 2.05 1.20 11.46
C VAL A 133 2.42 -0.23 11.80
N MET A 134 2.44 -1.14 10.84
CA MET A 134 2.88 -2.53 11.03
C MET A 134 4.36 -2.60 11.41
N VAL A 135 5.24 -1.90 10.68
CA VAL A 135 6.69 -1.84 10.99
C VAL A 135 6.90 -1.26 12.39
N PHE A 136 6.19 -0.19 12.73
CA PHE A 136 6.25 0.39 14.07
C PHE A 136 5.78 -0.60 15.14
N THR A 137 4.66 -1.29 14.92
CA THR A 137 4.10 -2.29 15.85
C THR A 137 5.07 -3.43 16.09
N VAL A 138 5.69 -3.96 15.03
CA VAL A 138 6.71 -5.02 15.13
C VAL A 138 7.94 -4.51 15.85
N ALA A 139 8.46 -3.34 15.51
CA ALA A 139 9.63 -2.76 16.16
C ALA A 139 9.40 -2.53 17.66
N TYR A 140 8.25 -1.96 18.02
CA TYR A 140 7.86 -1.75 19.41
C TYR A 140 7.80 -3.07 20.18
N GLY A 141 7.16 -4.09 19.62
CA GLY A 141 7.06 -5.40 20.26
C GLY A 141 8.41 -6.10 20.41
N ARG A 142 9.35 -5.90 19.47
CA ARG A 142 10.72 -6.43 19.58
C ARG A 142 11.53 -5.75 20.67
N VAL A 143 11.31 -4.45 20.91
CA VAL A 143 12.04 -3.68 21.94
C VAL A 143 11.45 -3.91 23.33
N THR A 144 10.13 -3.96 23.44
CA THR A 144 9.44 -3.98 24.74
C THR A 144 8.95 -5.37 25.16
N GLY A 145 8.82 -6.31 24.22
CA GLY A 145 8.16 -7.59 24.44
C GLY A 145 6.63 -7.50 24.55
N LEU A 146 6.04 -6.31 24.35
CA LEU A 146 4.62 -6.05 24.51
C LEU A 146 3.93 -5.84 23.17
N LEU A 147 2.65 -6.20 23.10
CA LEU A 147 1.78 -5.86 21.97
C LEU A 147 0.52 -5.15 22.51
N PRO A 148 0.60 -3.85 22.79
CA PRO A 148 -0.53 -3.10 23.33
C PRO A 148 -1.70 -3.08 22.35
N ASP A 149 -2.91 -3.22 22.90
CA ASP A 149 -4.16 -3.22 22.13
C ASP A 149 -4.32 -1.97 21.26
N GLY A 150 -3.85 -0.82 21.77
CA GLY A 150 -3.86 0.44 21.02
C GLY A 150 -3.07 0.40 19.71
N LEU A 151 -1.99 -0.40 19.63
CA LEU A 151 -1.24 -0.59 18.38
C LEU A 151 -2.02 -1.46 17.39
N LEU A 152 -2.75 -2.46 17.88
CA LEU A 152 -3.64 -3.28 17.04
C LEU A 152 -4.82 -2.47 16.51
N VAL A 153 -5.43 -1.63 17.35
CA VAL A 153 -6.45 -0.66 16.91
C VAL A 153 -5.87 0.32 15.89
N GLY A 154 -4.69 0.87 16.14
CA GLY A 154 -4.00 1.77 15.21
C GLY A 154 -3.71 1.13 13.86
N LEU A 155 -3.28 -0.13 13.86
CA LEU A 155 -3.08 -0.90 12.63
C LEU A 155 -4.41 -1.13 11.90
N GLY A 156 -5.49 -1.40 12.64
CA GLY A 156 -6.84 -1.48 12.12
C GLY A 156 -7.30 -0.18 11.45
N LEU A 157 -7.11 0.96 12.13
CA LEU A 157 -7.45 2.29 11.61
C LEU A 157 -6.69 2.58 10.32
N ALA A 158 -5.38 2.31 10.27
CA ALA A 158 -4.56 2.48 9.07
C ALA A 158 -5.06 1.59 7.92
N PHE A 159 -5.38 0.33 8.20
CA PHE A 159 -5.95 -0.58 7.20
C PHE A 159 -7.30 -0.11 6.67
N GLY A 160 -8.22 0.32 7.55
CA GLY A 160 -9.50 0.87 7.13
C GLY A 160 -9.35 2.14 6.28
N TYR A 161 -8.40 3.00 6.63
CA TYR A 161 -8.04 4.19 5.87
C TYR A 161 -7.54 3.83 4.47
N ASP A 162 -6.57 2.91 4.36
CA ASP A 162 -6.00 2.44 3.08
C ASP A 162 -7.05 1.78 2.20
N ALA A 163 -7.90 0.92 2.78
CA ALA A 163 -8.96 0.21 2.06
C ALA A 163 -9.97 1.19 1.45
N CYS A 164 -10.39 2.21 2.21
CA CYS A 164 -11.28 3.23 1.69
C CYS A 164 -10.59 4.12 0.64
N ALA A 165 -9.34 4.53 0.88
CA ALA A 165 -8.56 5.33 -0.08
C ALA A 165 -8.40 4.57 -1.41
N PHE A 166 -8.09 3.29 -1.36
CA PHE A 166 -7.95 2.41 -2.52
C PHE A 166 -9.23 2.36 -3.37
N VAL A 167 -10.39 2.18 -2.74
CA VAL A 167 -11.69 2.16 -3.44
C VAL A 167 -11.96 3.49 -4.15
N GLU A 168 -11.59 4.62 -3.54
CA GLU A 168 -11.75 5.94 -4.13
C GLU A 168 -10.71 6.25 -5.22
N GLN A 169 -9.53 5.62 -5.16
CA GLN A 169 -8.42 5.84 -6.09
C GLN A 169 -8.51 4.98 -7.35
N ILE A 170 -9.10 3.78 -7.30
CA ILE A 170 -9.26 2.95 -8.50
C ILE A 170 -10.33 3.54 -9.41
N HIS A 171 -9.91 4.15 -10.51
CA HIS A 171 -10.80 4.51 -11.60
C HIS A 171 -10.09 4.50 -12.95
N PRO A 172 -10.80 4.22 -14.07
CA PRO A 172 -10.20 4.11 -15.41
C PRO A 172 -9.46 5.36 -15.91
N ARG A 173 -9.74 6.53 -15.30
CA ARG A 173 -9.11 7.80 -15.67
C ARG A 173 -7.71 8.00 -15.07
N GLN A 174 -7.21 7.09 -14.23
CA GLN A 174 -5.89 7.24 -13.62
C GLN A 174 -4.79 7.19 -14.66
N THR A 175 -3.84 8.12 -14.57
CA THR A 175 -2.67 8.20 -15.45
C THR A 175 -1.74 7.02 -15.27
N ASP A 176 -1.69 6.45 -14.06
CA ASP A 176 -0.74 5.40 -13.72
C ASP A 176 -1.03 4.10 -14.47
N PHE A 177 -2.30 3.79 -14.70
CA PHE A 177 -2.69 2.62 -15.51
C PHE A 177 -2.23 2.76 -16.95
N LYS A 178 -2.19 3.99 -17.49
CA LYS A 178 -1.66 4.25 -18.84
C LYS A 178 -0.15 4.04 -18.92
N VAL A 179 0.57 4.37 -17.84
CA VAL A 179 2.03 4.14 -17.74
C VAL A 179 2.32 2.66 -17.55
N ALA A 180 1.53 1.97 -16.73
CA ALA A 180 1.69 0.55 -16.46
C ALA A 180 1.45 -0.29 -17.72
N GLY A 181 0.44 0.05 -18.54
CA GLY A 181 0.10 -0.61 -19.80
C GLY A 181 -0.84 -1.80 -19.63
#